data_AF-A0A9D8RUE3-F1
#
_entry.id   AF-A0A9D8RUE3-F1
#
_cell.length_a   1.000
_cell.length_b   1.000
_cell.length_c   1.000
_cell.angle_alpha   90.00
_cell.angle_beta   90.00
_cell.angle_gamma   90.00
#
_symmetry.space_group_name_H-M   'P 1'
#
loop_
_entity.id
_entity.type
_entity.pdbx_description
1 polymer ?
#
loop_
_entity_poly.entity_id
_entity_poly.type
_entity_poly.pdbx_seq_one_letter_code
_entity_poly.pdbx_strand_id
1 'polypeptide(L)'
;MLNDRIKKVLCAVGIGVLLIIAYYCRSLHLLPDNPFVRVVMTTARSLIQVSLIVMWCTSLYHRLINKSVRNYMIAVGVLLAFWLTIRTCKWDFSVDTTHAVGRYCWYSFYIPMVLIPLFGVFIANHIGKSETHKTPKWMRYLYIPAALMILAVFTNDWHRLAFSFPEGIDRYEKHYQHEIVYFIIMAWFVLLGFYFVFTLIRKSRSPSGKGFQKLPAVIMGCAVLFWTLYCLKLIKCDLTVVDCLIITLLLESAIQSRLIPSNTNYRTFFRRSTIAAQITDTSYHPCVVSSTASVLSEDVMRRACTAPVDLGDTVLNGKEIRGGYVFWQDDVRQMTILTQRLRETQERLGEKNDLLRAELELAEQCARMDEKDRLYDRIASEVAPQLDKMDALLKRAEKEPSALFEVFTAIAVISAYVKRRGNLLLLSEYGEHIKAMELSYGIRESLDHLKAGGVFVSYDSACEGELLWAHTIAVYDFYEAVIEGLLDQITAIIVHLSCQNGVVSMRLQIGCRCDVDDAFLRSLSFPLGSLRYDVQESDLTMYLTYSEGGVT
;
A
#
# COMPACT_ATOMS: atom_id res chain seq x y z
N MET A 1 -41.09 -6.13 -10.83
CA MET A 1 -41.63 -6.66 -9.54
C MET A 1 -43.01 -7.28 -9.69
N LEU A 2 -43.97 -6.62 -10.36
CA LEU A 2 -45.33 -7.14 -10.54
C LEU A 2 -45.35 -8.49 -11.31
N ASN A 3 -44.57 -8.60 -12.39
CA ASN A 3 -44.49 -9.80 -13.22
C ASN A 3 -43.93 -11.03 -12.47
N ASP A 4 -42.95 -10.85 -11.57
CA ASP A 4 -42.40 -11.96 -10.77
C ASP A 4 -43.34 -12.44 -9.67
N ARG A 5 -44.15 -11.53 -9.08
CA ARG A 5 -45.18 -11.92 -8.11
C ARG A 5 -46.30 -12.70 -8.80
N ILE A 6 -46.74 -12.25 -9.98
CA ILE A 6 -47.76 -12.93 -10.79
C ILE A 6 -47.30 -14.33 -11.20
N LYS A 7 -46.06 -14.48 -11.69
CA LYS A 7 -45.48 -15.79 -12.02
C LYS A 7 -45.45 -16.75 -10.83
N LYS A 8 -45.12 -16.27 -9.63
CA LYS A 8 -45.11 -17.09 -8.40
C LYS A 8 -46.51 -17.55 -8.01
N VAL A 9 -47.51 -16.67 -8.10
CA VAL A 9 -48.91 -17.00 -7.81
C VAL A 9 -49.43 -18.03 -8.81
N LEU A 10 -49.19 -17.83 -10.10
CA LEU A 10 -49.56 -18.80 -11.15
C LEU A 10 -48.94 -20.18 -10.93
N CYS A 11 -47.65 -20.23 -10.57
CA CYS A 11 -46.99 -21.51 -10.25
C CYS A 11 -47.62 -22.18 -9.02
N ALA A 12 -47.92 -21.43 -7.96
CA ALA A 12 -48.55 -21.98 -6.76
C ALA A 12 -49.97 -22.52 -7.04
N VAL A 13 -50.76 -21.79 -7.85
CA VAL A 13 -52.08 -22.23 -8.31
C VAL A 13 -51.96 -23.50 -9.15
N GLY A 14 -51.00 -23.56 -10.08
CA GLY A 14 -50.75 -24.75 -10.91
C GLY A 14 -50.40 -25.98 -10.08
N ILE A 15 -49.54 -25.83 -9.06
CA ILE A 15 -49.21 -26.92 -8.12
C ILE A 15 -50.46 -27.36 -7.35
N GLY A 16 -51.27 -26.42 -6.86
CA GLY A 16 -52.52 -26.72 -6.17
C GLY A 16 -53.50 -27.52 -7.04
N VAL A 17 -53.66 -27.13 -8.31
CA VAL A 17 -54.50 -27.86 -9.28
C VAL A 17 -53.97 -29.28 -9.51
N LEU A 18 -52.66 -29.45 -9.69
CA LEU A 18 -52.05 -30.78 -9.86
C LEU A 18 -52.24 -31.70 -8.64
N LEU A 19 -52.15 -31.15 -7.42
CA LEU A 19 -52.42 -31.91 -6.20
C LEU A 19 -53.89 -32.30 -6.08
N ILE A 20 -54.81 -31.43 -6.47
CA ILE A 20 -56.25 -31.71 -6.53
C ILE A 20 -56.54 -32.81 -7.56
N ILE A 21 -55.93 -32.75 -8.75
CA ILE A 21 -56.05 -33.80 -9.77
C ILE A 21 -55.53 -35.13 -9.22
N ALA A 22 -54.36 -35.14 -8.58
CA ALA A 22 -53.80 -36.35 -7.98
C ALA A 22 -54.70 -36.94 -6.87
N TYR A 23 -55.37 -36.08 -6.09
CA TYR A 23 -56.37 -36.49 -5.09
C TYR A 23 -57.60 -37.13 -5.76
N TYR A 24 -58.15 -36.50 -6.80
CA TYR A 24 -59.29 -37.06 -7.54
C TYR A 24 -58.93 -38.34 -8.30
N CYS A 25 -57.73 -38.45 -8.87
CA CYS A 25 -57.25 -39.71 -9.46
C CYS A 25 -57.23 -40.85 -8.43
N ARG A 26 -56.98 -40.55 -7.14
CA ARG A 26 -57.06 -41.55 -6.06
C ARG A 26 -58.50 -41.92 -5.72
N SER A 27 -59.42 -40.96 -5.60
CA SER A 27 -60.82 -41.25 -5.28
C SER A 27 -61.51 -41.97 -6.44
N LEU A 28 -61.22 -41.57 -7.68
CA LEU A 28 -61.72 -42.19 -8.89
C LEU A 28 -61.10 -43.56 -9.18
N HIS A 29 -59.93 -43.90 -8.63
CA HIS A 29 -59.37 -45.26 -8.73
C HIS A 29 -60.23 -46.32 -8.00
N LEU A 30 -61.05 -45.90 -7.02
CA LEU A 30 -61.92 -46.78 -6.23
C LEU A 30 -63.28 -47.07 -6.88
N LEU A 31 -63.62 -46.40 -7.99
CA LEU A 31 -64.95 -46.41 -8.60
C LEU A 31 -65.13 -47.27 -9.89
N PRO A 32 -64.12 -47.47 -10.79
CA PRO A 32 -64.33 -48.17 -12.05
C PRO A 32 -64.00 -49.68 -11.98
N ASP A 33 -64.91 -50.50 -12.49
CA ASP A 33 -64.71 -51.93 -12.77
C ASP A 33 -63.73 -52.16 -13.94
N ASN A 34 -63.42 -51.13 -14.73
CA ASN A 34 -62.55 -51.24 -15.89
C ASN A 34 -61.04 -51.17 -15.49
N PRO A 35 -60.25 -52.24 -15.72
CA PRO A 35 -58.84 -52.29 -15.34
C PRO A 35 -57.97 -51.28 -16.10
N PHE A 36 -58.34 -50.90 -17.32
CA PHE A 36 -57.57 -49.92 -18.11
C PHE A 36 -57.62 -48.52 -17.47
N VAL A 37 -58.82 -48.05 -17.12
CA VAL A 37 -59.02 -46.74 -16.47
C VAL A 37 -58.27 -46.68 -15.14
N ARG A 38 -58.26 -47.80 -14.40
CA ARG A 38 -57.56 -47.94 -13.13
C ARG A 38 -56.05 -47.73 -13.26
N VAL A 39 -55.42 -48.36 -14.25
CA VAL A 39 -53.98 -48.23 -14.55
C VAL A 39 -53.63 -46.82 -15.03
N VAL A 40 -54.48 -46.21 -15.86
CA VAL A 40 -54.28 -44.83 -16.33
C VAL A 40 -54.30 -43.86 -15.15
N MET A 41 -55.28 -43.99 -14.24
CA MET A 41 -55.42 -43.09 -13.08
C MET A 41 -54.29 -43.25 -12.06
N THR A 42 -53.80 -44.48 -11.80
CA THR A 42 -52.64 -44.69 -10.90
C THR A 42 -51.36 -44.14 -11.50
N THR A 43 -51.11 -44.43 -12.77
CA THR A 43 -49.91 -43.96 -13.49
C THR A 43 -49.89 -42.44 -13.56
N ALA A 44 -51.03 -41.80 -13.89
CA ALA A 44 -51.17 -40.35 -13.90
C ALA A 44 -50.87 -39.74 -12.51
N ARG A 45 -51.43 -40.31 -11.44
CA ARG A 45 -51.18 -39.84 -10.06
C ARG A 45 -49.69 -39.91 -9.71
N SER A 46 -49.03 -41.04 -9.98
CA SER A 46 -47.62 -41.23 -9.66
C SER A 46 -46.71 -40.34 -10.50
N LEU A 47 -47.04 -40.13 -11.78
CA LEU A 47 -46.33 -39.21 -12.65
C LEU A 47 -46.41 -37.77 -12.13
N ILE A 48 -47.60 -37.33 -11.70
CA ILE A 48 -47.78 -35.99 -11.10
C ILE A 48 -46.93 -35.85 -9.83
N GLN A 49 -46.96 -36.84 -8.94
CA GLN A 49 -46.21 -36.77 -7.67
C GLN A 49 -44.69 -36.71 -7.89
N VAL A 50 -44.16 -37.58 -8.73
CA VAL A 50 -42.71 -37.61 -9.03
C VAL A 50 -42.28 -36.36 -9.80
N SER A 51 -43.07 -35.91 -10.78
CA SER A 51 -42.73 -34.70 -11.56
C SER A 51 -42.72 -33.43 -10.70
N LEU A 52 -43.62 -33.32 -9.70
CA LEU A 52 -43.60 -32.22 -8.74
C LEU A 52 -42.30 -32.21 -7.91
N ILE A 53 -41.83 -33.38 -7.45
CA ILE A 53 -40.55 -33.50 -6.72
C ILE A 53 -39.37 -33.15 -7.63
N VAL A 54 -39.37 -33.60 -8.89
CA VAL A 54 -38.32 -33.25 -9.85
C VAL A 54 -38.30 -31.75 -10.13
N MET A 55 -39.47 -31.14 -10.33
CA MET A 55 -39.60 -29.69 -10.51
C MET A 55 -39.08 -28.93 -9.29
N TRP A 56 -39.40 -29.41 -8.08
CA TRP A 56 -38.86 -28.86 -6.84
C TRP A 56 -37.33 -28.98 -6.77
N CYS A 57 -36.74 -30.13 -7.13
CA CYS A 57 -35.28 -30.31 -7.19
C CYS A 57 -34.60 -29.36 -8.18
N THR A 58 -35.15 -29.21 -9.38
CA THR A 58 -34.63 -28.26 -10.39
C THR A 58 -34.71 -26.83 -9.89
N SER A 59 -35.79 -26.47 -9.20
CA SER A 59 -35.95 -25.18 -8.54
C SER A 59 -34.88 -24.97 -7.46
N LEU A 60 -34.62 -25.96 -6.60
CA LEU A 60 -33.56 -25.90 -5.58
C LEU A 60 -32.17 -25.72 -6.20
N TYR A 61 -31.90 -26.37 -7.33
CA TYR A 61 -30.60 -26.28 -7.99
C TYR A 61 -30.23 -24.84 -8.36
N HIS A 62 -31.21 -24.07 -8.84
CA HIS A 62 -31.02 -22.67 -9.23
C HIS A 62 -31.05 -21.70 -8.04
N ARG A 63 -31.78 -22.03 -6.96
CA ARG A 63 -31.99 -21.12 -5.82
C ARG A 63 -30.91 -21.25 -4.74
N LEU A 64 -30.28 -22.42 -4.57
CA LEU A 64 -29.31 -22.65 -3.50
C LEU A 64 -27.86 -22.43 -3.99
N ILE A 65 -27.21 -21.40 -3.41
CA ILE A 65 -25.84 -21.00 -3.76
C ILE A 65 -24.83 -21.99 -3.17
N ASN A 66 -24.99 -22.33 -1.88
CA ASN A 66 -24.10 -23.26 -1.18
C ASN A 66 -24.19 -24.67 -1.81
N LYS A 67 -23.09 -25.11 -2.42
CA LYS A 67 -23.01 -26.36 -3.18
C LYS A 67 -23.28 -27.60 -2.30
N SER A 68 -22.80 -27.61 -1.05
CA SER A 68 -23.00 -28.72 -0.12
C SER A 68 -24.48 -28.84 0.27
N VAL A 69 -25.11 -27.73 0.68
CA VAL A 69 -26.53 -27.70 1.05
C VAL A 69 -27.39 -28.10 -0.15
N ARG A 70 -27.10 -27.56 -1.34
CA ARG A 70 -27.78 -27.92 -2.59
C ARG A 70 -27.72 -29.42 -2.86
N ASN A 71 -26.53 -30.03 -2.76
CA ASN A 71 -26.37 -31.46 -3.01
C ASN A 71 -27.15 -32.32 -2.02
N TYR A 72 -27.13 -31.99 -0.72
CA TYR A 72 -27.93 -32.73 0.27
C TYR A 72 -29.44 -32.57 0.04
N MET A 73 -29.91 -31.37 -0.32
CA MET A 73 -31.32 -31.12 -0.63
C MET A 73 -31.78 -31.87 -1.88
N ILE A 74 -30.93 -31.94 -2.92
CA ILE A 74 -31.21 -32.76 -4.11
C ILE A 74 -31.21 -34.24 -3.75
N ALA A 75 -30.27 -34.71 -2.91
CA ALA A 75 -30.26 -36.09 -2.44
C ALA A 75 -31.55 -36.44 -1.66
N VAL A 76 -32.06 -35.54 -0.82
CA VAL A 76 -33.38 -35.68 -0.18
C VAL A 76 -34.49 -35.78 -1.25
N GLY A 77 -34.49 -34.91 -2.25
CA GLY A 77 -35.47 -34.97 -3.34
C GLY A 77 -35.44 -36.28 -4.13
N VAL A 78 -34.25 -36.82 -4.42
CA VAL A 78 -34.08 -38.14 -5.04
C VAL A 78 -34.64 -39.24 -4.14
N LEU A 79 -34.39 -39.19 -2.82
CA LEU A 79 -34.95 -40.14 -1.86
C LEU A 79 -36.49 -40.06 -1.78
N LEU A 80 -37.07 -38.86 -1.86
CA LEU A 80 -38.53 -38.67 -1.89
C LEU A 80 -39.13 -39.27 -3.17
N ALA A 81 -38.52 -39.01 -4.34
CA ALA A 81 -38.96 -39.60 -5.61
C ALA A 81 -38.83 -41.13 -5.60
N PHE A 82 -37.73 -41.66 -5.05
CA PHE A 82 -37.53 -43.09 -4.84
C PHE A 82 -38.61 -43.70 -3.95
N TRP A 83 -38.93 -43.05 -2.83
CA TRP A 83 -39.96 -43.52 -1.89
C TRP A 83 -41.34 -43.60 -2.54
N LEU A 84 -41.74 -42.54 -3.27
CA LEU A 84 -42.99 -42.51 -4.02
C LEU A 84 -43.04 -43.58 -5.12
N THR A 85 -41.92 -43.81 -5.80
CA THR A 85 -41.81 -44.80 -6.88
C THR A 85 -41.99 -46.21 -6.32
N ILE A 86 -41.25 -46.59 -5.27
CA ILE A 86 -41.39 -47.92 -4.66
C ILE A 86 -42.78 -48.11 -4.07
N ARG A 87 -43.37 -47.06 -3.49
CA ARG A 87 -44.76 -47.09 -3.00
C ARG A 87 -45.72 -47.43 -4.14
N THR A 88 -45.53 -46.85 -5.32
CA THR A 88 -46.35 -47.19 -6.50
C THR A 88 -46.07 -48.59 -7.02
N CYS A 89 -44.81 -49.04 -7.05
CA CYS A 89 -44.49 -50.43 -7.38
C CYS A 89 -45.18 -51.42 -6.43
N LYS A 90 -45.15 -51.16 -5.11
CA LYS A 90 -45.75 -52.03 -4.10
C LYS A 90 -47.27 -52.12 -4.23
N TRP A 91 -47.95 -50.98 -4.31
CA TRP A 91 -49.42 -50.92 -4.18
C TRP A 91 -50.18 -50.90 -5.50
N ASP A 92 -49.61 -50.33 -6.57
CA ASP A 92 -50.36 -50.08 -7.82
C ASP A 92 -50.01 -51.10 -8.93
N PHE A 93 -48.84 -51.75 -8.87
CA PHE A 93 -48.39 -52.75 -9.85
C PHE A 93 -48.53 -54.20 -9.37
N SER A 94 -49.26 -54.41 -8.26
CA SER A 94 -49.60 -55.75 -7.76
C SER A 94 -48.43 -56.72 -7.77
N VAL A 95 -47.27 -56.31 -7.21
CA VAL A 95 -46.20 -57.26 -6.88
C VAL A 95 -46.82 -58.27 -5.92
N ASP A 96 -47.08 -59.48 -6.41
CA ASP A 96 -47.95 -60.45 -5.76
C ASP A 96 -47.67 -60.55 -4.26
N THR A 97 -48.74 -60.46 -3.49
CA THR A 97 -48.80 -60.36 -2.02
C THR A 97 -48.18 -61.56 -1.30
N THR A 98 -47.78 -62.57 -2.05
CA THR A 98 -47.16 -63.83 -1.62
C THR A 98 -45.65 -63.88 -1.89
N HIS A 99 -45.08 -62.95 -2.66
CA HIS A 99 -43.67 -63.00 -3.08
C HIS A 99 -42.75 -62.14 -2.21
N ALA A 100 -41.52 -62.63 -2.00
CA ALA A 100 -40.47 -61.92 -1.27
C ALA A 100 -40.22 -60.49 -1.79
N VAL A 101 -40.47 -60.25 -3.09
CA VAL A 101 -40.31 -58.94 -3.73
C VAL A 101 -41.20 -57.87 -3.08
N GLY A 102 -42.45 -58.16 -2.75
CA GLY A 102 -43.35 -57.20 -2.11
C GLY A 102 -42.88 -56.79 -0.71
N ARG A 103 -42.33 -57.75 0.04
CA ARG A 103 -41.70 -57.54 1.35
C ARG A 103 -40.43 -56.70 1.27
N TYR A 104 -39.54 -56.97 0.31
CA TYR A 104 -38.34 -56.15 0.11
C TYR A 104 -38.65 -54.74 -0.43
N CYS A 105 -39.71 -54.57 -1.22
CA CYS A 105 -40.22 -53.24 -1.57
C CYS A 105 -40.70 -52.49 -0.32
N TRP A 106 -41.34 -53.17 0.63
CA TRP A 106 -41.72 -52.57 1.90
C TRP A 106 -40.50 -52.20 2.77
N TYR A 107 -39.51 -53.09 2.87
CA TYR A 107 -38.25 -52.83 3.58
C TYR A 107 -37.51 -51.61 3.00
N SER A 108 -37.61 -51.41 1.69
CA SER A 108 -37.02 -50.26 1.01
C SER A 108 -37.61 -48.91 1.45
N PHE A 109 -38.80 -48.87 2.07
CA PHE A 109 -39.36 -47.63 2.64
C PHE A 109 -38.52 -47.08 3.80
N TYR A 110 -37.72 -47.92 4.45
CA TYR A 110 -36.88 -47.51 5.57
C TYR A 110 -35.58 -46.82 5.13
N ILE A 111 -35.17 -46.98 3.86
CA ILE A 111 -34.03 -46.26 3.28
C ILE A 111 -34.25 -44.73 3.34
N PRO A 112 -35.32 -44.16 2.75
CA PRO A 112 -35.58 -42.72 2.83
C PRO A 112 -35.89 -42.26 4.26
N MET A 113 -36.61 -43.06 5.06
CA MET A 113 -36.88 -42.72 6.48
C MET A 113 -35.59 -42.56 7.30
N VAL A 114 -34.54 -43.34 7.03
CA VAL A 114 -33.27 -43.22 7.76
C VAL A 114 -32.40 -42.08 7.20
N LEU A 115 -32.31 -41.96 5.87
CA LEU A 115 -31.36 -41.06 5.20
C LEU A 115 -31.82 -39.61 5.09
N ILE A 116 -33.12 -39.35 4.90
CA ILE A 116 -33.66 -37.99 4.80
C ILE A 116 -33.35 -37.15 6.05
N PRO A 117 -33.70 -37.59 7.28
CA PRO A 117 -33.40 -36.80 8.47
C PRO A 117 -31.90 -36.66 8.74
N LEU A 118 -31.10 -37.67 8.37
CA LEU A 118 -29.63 -37.62 8.42
C LEU A 118 -29.07 -36.49 7.52
N PHE A 119 -29.57 -36.39 6.29
CA PHE A 119 -29.22 -35.26 5.41
C PHE A 119 -29.71 -33.92 5.97
N GLY A 120 -30.85 -33.90 6.67
CA GLY A 120 -31.29 -32.76 7.47
C GLY A 120 -30.23 -32.29 8.48
N VAL A 121 -29.63 -33.21 9.25
CA VAL A 121 -28.53 -32.89 10.17
C VAL A 121 -27.32 -32.27 9.45
N PHE A 122 -26.93 -32.81 8.29
CA PHE A 122 -25.83 -32.24 7.51
C PHE A 122 -26.16 -30.85 6.96
N ILE A 123 -27.40 -30.63 6.52
CA ILE A 123 -27.87 -29.30 6.12
C ILE A 123 -27.77 -28.34 7.30
N ALA A 124 -28.30 -28.71 8.48
CA ALA A 124 -28.26 -27.90 9.70
C ALA A 124 -26.85 -27.52 10.17
N ASN A 125 -25.84 -28.34 9.87
CA ASN A 125 -24.45 -28.00 10.16
C ASN A 125 -23.90 -26.85 9.29
N HIS A 126 -24.38 -26.68 8.05
CA HIS A 126 -23.93 -25.60 7.16
C HIS A 126 -24.68 -24.29 7.39
N ILE A 127 -25.77 -24.30 8.15
CA ILE A 127 -26.55 -23.10 8.45
C ILE A 127 -25.71 -22.13 9.27
N GLY A 128 -25.63 -20.88 8.79
CA GLY A 128 -24.86 -19.81 9.43
C GLY A 128 -23.35 -19.87 9.20
N LYS A 129 -22.86 -20.75 8.32
CA LYS A 129 -21.43 -20.88 7.97
C LYS A 129 -21.14 -20.37 6.56
N SER A 130 -19.86 -20.12 6.26
CA SER A 130 -19.42 -19.65 4.94
C SER A 130 -19.71 -20.68 3.83
N GLU A 131 -19.79 -20.21 2.59
CA GLU A 131 -20.01 -21.07 1.41
C GLU A 131 -18.85 -22.06 1.17
N THR A 132 -17.65 -21.73 1.67
CA THR A 132 -16.45 -22.56 1.60
C THR A 132 -16.35 -23.60 2.72
N HIS A 133 -17.30 -23.62 3.66
CA HIS A 133 -17.28 -24.55 4.78
C HIS A 133 -17.43 -26.00 4.31
N LYS A 134 -16.51 -26.87 4.74
CA LYS A 134 -16.57 -28.31 4.50
C LYS A 134 -17.20 -29.03 5.69
N THR A 135 -17.94 -30.11 5.43
CA THR A 135 -18.43 -30.98 6.50
C THR A 135 -17.27 -31.56 7.29
N PRO A 136 -17.32 -31.50 8.64
CA PRO A 136 -16.27 -32.09 9.46
C PRO A 136 -16.27 -33.61 9.26
N LYS A 137 -15.08 -34.21 9.18
CA LYS A 137 -14.91 -35.63 8.84
C LYS A 137 -15.64 -36.57 9.82
N TRP A 138 -15.71 -36.21 11.10
CA TRP A 138 -16.38 -37.02 12.13
C TRP A 138 -17.88 -37.21 11.87
N MET A 139 -18.56 -36.24 11.26
CA MET A 139 -19.99 -36.37 10.94
C MET A 139 -20.25 -37.47 9.90
N ARG A 140 -19.24 -37.90 9.14
CA ARG A 140 -19.36 -39.05 8.23
C ARG A 140 -19.57 -40.37 8.97
N TYR A 141 -19.13 -40.47 10.24
CA TYR A 141 -19.41 -41.67 11.05
C TYR A 141 -20.90 -41.87 11.30
N LEU A 142 -21.73 -40.82 11.13
CA LEU A 142 -23.18 -40.92 11.25
C LEU A 142 -23.84 -41.75 10.13
N TYR A 143 -23.10 -42.06 9.04
CA TYR A 143 -23.53 -43.04 8.04
C TYR A 143 -23.45 -44.49 8.55
N ILE A 144 -22.59 -44.79 9.53
CA ILE A 144 -22.45 -46.14 10.09
C ILE A 144 -23.75 -46.61 10.75
N PRO A 145 -24.33 -45.90 11.75
CA PRO A 145 -25.60 -46.31 12.35
C PRO A 145 -26.74 -46.32 11.34
N ALA A 146 -26.74 -45.40 10.36
CA ALA A 146 -27.73 -45.39 9.28
C ALA A 146 -27.67 -46.66 8.41
N ALA A 147 -26.47 -47.07 7.98
CA ALA A 147 -26.26 -48.28 7.22
C ALA A 147 -26.64 -49.53 8.02
N LEU A 148 -26.29 -49.58 9.31
CA LEU A 148 -26.65 -50.69 10.20
C LEU A 148 -28.17 -50.83 10.36
N MET A 149 -28.91 -49.73 10.53
CA MET A 149 -30.38 -49.78 10.61
C MET A 149 -31.01 -50.25 9.30
N ILE A 150 -30.54 -49.76 8.16
CA ILE A 150 -31.03 -50.22 6.85
C ILE A 150 -30.74 -51.70 6.67
N LEU A 151 -29.50 -52.14 6.96
CA LEU A 151 -29.11 -53.54 6.88
C LEU A 151 -29.99 -54.41 7.77
N ALA A 152 -30.22 -54.00 9.02
CA ALA A 152 -31.08 -54.72 9.97
C ALA A 152 -32.53 -54.86 9.48
N VAL A 153 -33.05 -53.90 8.68
CA VAL A 153 -34.38 -54.06 8.06
C VAL A 153 -34.33 -55.07 6.93
N PHE A 154 -33.30 -55.04 6.07
CA PHE A 154 -33.18 -55.97 4.95
C PHE A 154 -32.85 -57.40 5.38
N THR A 155 -32.15 -57.59 6.51
CA THR A 155 -31.87 -58.91 7.09
C THR A 155 -32.96 -59.39 8.04
N ASN A 156 -34.08 -58.66 8.14
CA ASN A 156 -35.13 -58.95 9.12
C ASN A 156 -35.70 -60.37 9.01
N ASP A 157 -35.71 -60.96 7.82
CA ASP A 157 -36.19 -62.34 7.63
C ASP A 157 -35.42 -63.38 8.47
N TRP A 158 -34.17 -63.08 8.84
CA TRP A 158 -33.33 -63.96 9.66
C TRP A 158 -33.54 -63.76 11.17
N HIS A 159 -33.58 -62.51 11.63
CA HIS A 159 -33.55 -62.20 13.06
C HIS A 159 -34.88 -61.70 13.63
N ARG A 160 -35.82 -61.25 12.78
CA ARG A 160 -37.17 -60.79 13.14
C ARG A 160 -37.21 -59.68 14.20
N LEU A 161 -36.18 -58.82 14.24
CA LEU A 161 -36.03 -57.76 15.24
C LEU A 161 -36.64 -56.42 14.82
N ALA A 162 -36.95 -56.24 13.53
CA ALA A 162 -37.71 -55.08 13.04
C ALA A 162 -39.19 -55.42 12.92
N PHE A 163 -39.49 -56.60 12.37
CA PHE A 163 -40.85 -57.12 12.24
C PHE A 163 -40.88 -58.62 12.53
N SER A 164 -41.84 -59.01 13.36
CA SER A 164 -42.17 -60.41 13.60
C SER A 164 -43.46 -60.78 12.87
N PHE A 165 -43.52 -62.04 12.41
CA PHE A 165 -44.61 -62.57 11.59
C PHE A 165 -45.26 -63.78 12.29
N PRO A 166 -46.19 -63.57 13.23
CA PRO A 166 -46.80 -64.65 14.00
C PRO A 166 -47.54 -65.69 13.15
N GLU A 167 -48.17 -65.26 12.04
CA GLU A 167 -48.95 -66.11 11.13
C GLU A 167 -48.14 -66.66 9.93
N GLY A 168 -46.81 -66.52 9.97
CA GLY A 168 -45.89 -66.90 8.90
C GLY A 168 -45.52 -65.75 7.96
N ILE A 169 -44.34 -65.85 7.35
CA ILE A 169 -43.75 -64.82 6.47
C ILE A 169 -44.63 -64.57 5.22
N ASP A 170 -45.36 -65.57 4.75
CA ASP A 170 -46.24 -65.47 3.56
C ASP A 170 -47.49 -64.63 3.82
N ARG A 171 -47.81 -64.33 5.08
CA ARG A 171 -48.95 -63.48 5.50
C ARG A 171 -48.51 -62.13 6.05
N TYR A 172 -47.32 -61.66 5.69
CA TYR A 172 -46.70 -60.45 6.23
C TYR A 172 -47.56 -59.18 6.11
N GLU A 173 -48.52 -59.09 5.18
CA GLU A 173 -49.38 -57.91 5.02
C GLU A 173 -50.60 -57.89 5.95
N LYS A 174 -51.05 -59.05 6.44
CA LYS A 174 -52.28 -59.16 7.24
C LYS A 174 -52.02 -58.94 8.73
N HIS A 175 -51.03 -59.65 9.26
CA HIS A 175 -50.68 -59.61 10.68
C HIS A 175 -49.17 -59.63 10.86
N TYR A 176 -48.60 -58.47 11.16
CA TYR A 176 -47.21 -58.31 11.56
C TYR A 176 -47.16 -57.47 12.84
N GLN A 177 -46.12 -57.68 13.65
CA GLN A 177 -45.88 -56.88 14.84
C GLN A 177 -44.61 -56.05 14.67
N HIS A 178 -44.62 -54.87 15.30
CA HIS A 178 -43.51 -53.94 15.30
C HIS A 178 -42.57 -54.28 16.46
N GLU A 179 -41.30 -54.50 16.15
CA GLU A 179 -40.29 -54.92 17.12
C GLU A 179 -39.25 -53.81 17.39
N ILE A 180 -38.25 -54.11 18.21
CA ILE A 180 -37.28 -53.12 18.75
C ILE A 180 -36.61 -52.28 17.65
N VAL A 181 -36.13 -52.88 16.56
CA VAL A 181 -35.42 -52.15 15.48
C VAL A 181 -36.35 -51.14 14.80
N TYR A 182 -37.64 -51.47 14.65
CA TYR A 182 -38.61 -50.52 14.11
C TYR A 182 -38.74 -49.28 15.00
N PHE A 183 -38.83 -49.46 16.32
CA PHE A 183 -38.91 -48.34 17.26
C PHE A 183 -37.62 -47.50 17.28
N ILE A 184 -36.46 -48.13 17.13
CA ILE A 184 -35.18 -47.42 16.97
C ILE A 184 -35.20 -46.53 15.73
N ILE A 185 -35.69 -47.03 14.59
CA ILE A 185 -35.76 -46.24 13.35
C ILE A 185 -36.78 -45.10 13.48
N MET A 186 -37.93 -45.32 14.12
CA MET A 186 -38.87 -44.22 14.40
C MET A 186 -38.26 -43.16 15.32
N ALA A 187 -37.59 -43.58 16.39
CA ALA A 187 -36.89 -42.65 17.28
C ALA A 187 -35.83 -41.85 16.52
N TRP A 188 -35.03 -42.50 15.66
CA TRP A 188 -34.07 -41.84 14.78
C TRP A 188 -34.72 -40.79 13.89
N PHE A 189 -35.80 -41.15 13.19
CA PHE A 189 -36.51 -40.26 12.29
C PHE A 189 -37.06 -39.02 13.00
N VAL A 190 -37.73 -39.22 14.14
CA VAL A 190 -38.36 -38.15 14.92
C VAL A 190 -37.32 -37.26 15.60
N LEU A 191 -36.34 -37.85 16.31
CA LEU A 191 -35.33 -37.09 17.05
C LEU A 191 -34.46 -36.23 16.12
N LEU A 192 -34.04 -36.78 14.98
CA LEU A 192 -33.27 -36.01 14.01
C LEU A 192 -34.11 -34.93 13.30
N GLY A 193 -35.41 -35.19 13.07
CA GLY A 193 -36.36 -34.18 12.59
C GLY A 193 -36.49 -33.00 13.56
N PHE A 194 -36.67 -33.28 14.85
CA PHE A 194 -36.69 -32.24 15.89
C PHE A 194 -35.36 -31.50 15.99
N TYR A 195 -34.24 -32.22 15.96
CA TYR A 195 -32.91 -31.61 15.97
C TYR A 195 -32.72 -30.64 14.79
N PHE A 196 -33.17 -31.02 13.60
CA PHE A 196 -33.12 -30.17 12.40
C PHE A 196 -33.88 -28.86 12.60
N VAL A 197 -35.14 -28.93 13.04
CA VAL A 197 -35.98 -27.74 13.29
C VAL A 197 -35.44 -26.88 14.44
N PHE A 198 -35.03 -27.51 15.54
CA PHE A 198 -34.44 -26.81 16.68
C PHE A 198 -33.17 -26.04 16.26
N THR A 199 -32.29 -26.68 15.50
CA THR A 199 -31.05 -26.06 15.03
C THR A 199 -31.32 -24.94 14.02
N LEU A 200 -32.30 -25.11 13.14
CA LEU A 200 -32.76 -24.08 12.21
C LEU A 200 -33.19 -22.79 12.93
N ILE A 201 -33.98 -22.93 13.99
CA ILE A 201 -34.49 -21.79 14.77
C ILE A 201 -33.35 -21.16 15.58
N ARG A 202 -32.56 -21.97 16.30
CA ARG A 202 -31.48 -21.48 17.16
C ARG A 202 -30.36 -20.77 16.39
N LYS A 203 -29.98 -21.27 15.21
CA LYS A 203 -28.93 -20.68 14.37
C LYS A 203 -29.45 -19.58 13.44
N SER A 204 -30.74 -19.30 13.45
CA SER A 204 -31.32 -18.21 12.68
C SER A 204 -30.79 -16.86 13.15
N ARG A 205 -30.16 -16.10 12.25
CA ARG A 205 -29.80 -14.68 12.45
C ARG A 205 -30.59 -13.75 11.52
N SER A 206 -31.71 -14.22 10.96
CA SER A 206 -32.45 -13.50 9.93
C SER A 206 -33.21 -12.31 10.54
N PRO A 207 -33.14 -11.10 9.96
CA PRO A 207 -33.89 -9.92 10.42
C PRO A 207 -35.37 -9.91 9.99
N SER A 208 -35.88 -11.01 9.40
CA SER A 208 -37.28 -11.12 8.96
C SER A 208 -38.27 -11.13 10.14
N GLY A 209 -39.48 -10.61 9.92
CA GLY A 209 -40.55 -10.55 10.93
C GLY A 209 -40.79 -11.89 11.65
N LYS A 210 -40.89 -11.84 12.98
CA LYS A 210 -40.88 -12.99 13.91
C LYS A 210 -41.92 -14.09 13.61
N GLY A 211 -42.98 -13.80 12.87
CA GLY A 211 -44.04 -14.76 12.50
C GLY A 211 -43.58 -15.81 11.48
N PHE A 212 -42.88 -15.39 10.41
CA PHE A 212 -42.53 -16.28 9.31
C PHE A 212 -41.39 -17.25 9.67
N GLN A 213 -40.57 -16.93 10.68
CA GLN A 213 -39.49 -17.79 11.18
C GLN A 213 -40.00 -19.03 11.92
N LYS A 214 -41.23 -18.99 12.46
CA LYS A 214 -41.84 -20.12 13.17
C LYS A 214 -42.48 -21.14 12.24
N LEU A 215 -42.55 -20.86 10.94
CA LEU A 215 -43.26 -21.70 9.97
C LEU A 215 -42.77 -23.17 9.94
N PRO A 216 -41.46 -23.48 9.94
CA PRO A 216 -40.99 -24.87 10.02
C PRO A 216 -41.39 -25.57 11.33
N ALA A 217 -41.47 -24.84 12.45
CA ALA A 217 -41.93 -25.41 13.72
C ALA A 217 -43.42 -25.73 13.69
N VAL A 218 -44.23 -24.86 13.08
CA VAL A 218 -45.67 -25.11 12.88
C VAL A 218 -45.88 -26.35 12.02
N ILE A 219 -45.15 -26.48 10.90
CA ILE A 219 -45.24 -27.66 10.03
C ILE A 219 -44.81 -28.94 10.76
N MET A 220 -43.76 -28.89 11.56
CA MET A 220 -43.34 -30.02 12.41
C MET A 220 -44.41 -30.38 13.45
N GLY A 221 -45.05 -29.39 14.07
CA GLY A 221 -46.19 -29.62 14.97
C GLY A 221 -47.37 -30.28 14.27
N CYS A 222 -47.73 -29.83 13.07
CA CYS A 222 -48.74 -30.46 12.24
C CYS A 222 -48.37 -31.90 11.85
N ALA A 223 -47.09 -32.18 11.57
CA ALA A 223 -46.60 -33.52 11.28
C ALA A 223 -46.77 -34.48 12.46
N VAL A 224 -46.39 -34.04 13.67
CA VAL A 224 -46.58 -34.81 14.89
C VAL A 224 -48.07 -35.08 15.16
N LEU A 225 -48.93 -34.08 15.00
CA LEU A 225 -50.38 -34.25 15.11
C LEU A 225 -50.91 -35.26 14.08
N PHE A 226 -50.44 -35.19 12.85
CA PHE A 226 -50.83 -36.15 11.81
C PHE A 226 -50.42 -37.58 12.18
N TRP A 227 -49.17 -37.80 12.62
CA TRP A 227 -48.70 -39.13 13.04
C TRP A 227 -49.47 -39.66 14.24
N THR A 228 -49.81 -38.83 15.24
CA THR A 228 -50.61 -39.28 16.38
C THR A 228 -52.02 -39.68 15.97
N LEU A 229 -52.70 -38.88 15.15
CA LEU A 229 -54.04 -39.19 14.63
C LEU A 229 -54.04 -40.44 13.74
N TYR A 230 -52.97 -40.66 12.97
CA TYR A 230 -52.78 -41.86 12.16
C TYR A 230 -52.58 -43.11 13.04
N CYS A 231 -51.72 -43.03 14.07
CA CYS A 231 -51.51 -44.13 15.03
C CYS A 231 -52.78 -44.47 15.83
N LEU A 232 -53.60 -43.48 16.16
CA LEU A 232 -54.93 -43.66 16.78
C LEU A 232 -56.00 -44.20 15.80
N LYS A 233 -55.63 -44.45 14.53
CA LYS A 233 -56.50 -44.93 13.46
C LYS A 233 -57.71 -44.02 13.16
N LEU A 234 -57.62 -42.74 13.53
CA LEU A 234 -58.67 -41.73 13.29
C LEU A 234 -58.68 -41.21 11.84
N ILE A 235 -57.54 -41.31 11.13
CA ILE A 235 -57.40 -40.85 9.75
C ILE A 235 -56.92 -42.01 8.87
N LYS A 236 -57.62 -42.25 7.76
CA LYS A 236 -57.21 -43.20 6.72
C LYS A 236 -56.64 -42.45 5.52
N CYS A 237 -55.33 -42.18 5.57
CA CYS A 237 -54.58 -41.55 4.48
C CYS A 237 -53.39 -42.40 4.07
N ASP A 238 -52.82 -42.09 2.90
CA ASP A 238 -51.55 -42.71 2.52
C ASP A 238 -50.41 -41.98 3.21
N LEU A 239 -49.85 -42.65 4.22
CA LEU A 239 -48.78 -42.14 5.06
C LEU A 239 -47.58 -41.67 4.21
N THR A 240 -47.17 -42.43 3.19
CA THR A 240 -45.97 -42.13 2.40
C THR A 240 -46.10 -40.83 1.63
N VAL A 241 -47.25 -40.63 0.98
CA VAL A 241 -47.52 -39.42 0.18
C VAL A 241 -47.58 -38.18 1.09
N VAL A 242 -48.26 -38.30 2.25
CA VAL A 242 -48.38 -37.19 3.20
C VAL A 242 -47.03 -36.85 3.83
N ASP A 243 -46.23 -37.85 4.22
CA ASP A 243 -44.88 -37.63 4.75
C ASP A 243 -43.96 -36.95 3.73
N CYS A 244 -44.00 -37.38 2.46
CA CYS A 244 -43.23 -36.72 1.41
C CYS A 244 -43.63 -35.25 1.24
N LEU A 245 -44.94 -34.95 1.32
CA LEU A 245 -45.45 -33.58 1.24
C LEU A 245 -45.04 -32.75 2.47
N ILE A 246 -45.12 -33.31 3.68
CA ILE A 246 -44.68 -32.67 4.92
C ILE A 246 -43.19 -32.35 4.87
N ILE A 247 -42.34 -33.30 4.46
CA ILE A 247 -40.89 -33.10 4.35
C ILE A 247 -40.57 -32.00 3.33
N THR A 248 -41.23 -32.05 2.16
CA THR A 248 -41.05 -31.02 1.12
C THR A 248 -41.47 -29.65 1.63
N LEU A 249 -42.63 -29.55 2.31
CA LEU A 249 -43.14 -28.32 2.88
C LEU A 249 -42.25 -27.79 4.01
N LEU A 250 -41.72 -28.67 4.86
CA LEU A 250 -40.80 -28.31 5.94
C LEU A 250 -39.52 -27.69 5.36
N LEU A 251 -38.94 -28.32 4.35
CA LEU A 251 -37.71 -27.83 3.71
C LEU A 251 -37.95 -26.54 2.91
N GLU A 252 -39.05 -26.46 2.15
CA GLU A 252 -39.41 -25.26 1.40
C GLU A 252 -39.74 -24.10 2.35
N SER A 253 -40.43 -24.36 3.46
CA SER A 253 -40.67 -23.34 4.49
C SER A 253 -39.39 -22.82 5.09
N ALA A 254 -38.40 -23.68 5.38
CA ALA A 254 -37.10 -23.24 5.88
C ALA A 254 -36.36 -22.31 4.90
N ILE A 255 -36.51 -22.54 3.58
CA ILE A 255 -35.95 -21.69 2.53
C ILE A 255 -36.71 -20.35 2.47
N GLN A 256 -38.04 -20.39 2.44
CA GLN A 256 -38.86 -19.18 2.35
C GLN A 256 -38.67 -18.29 3.58
N SER A 257 -38.61 -18.88 4.78
CA SER A 257 -38.31 -18.21 6.05
C SER A 257 -36.90 -17.63 6.14
N ARG A 258 -36.08 -17.79 5.09
CA ARG A 258 -34.68 -17.35 4.99
C ARG A 258 -33.77 -17.97 6.07
N LEU A 259 -34.16 -19.11 6.63
CA LEU A 259 -33.32 -19.90 7.54
C LEU A 259 -32.24 -20.64 6.75
N ILE A 260 -32.60 -21.10 5.55
CA ILE A 260 -31.66 -21.58 4.52
C ILE A 260 -31.47 -20.43 3.51
N PRO A 261 -30.25 -19.88 3.36
CA PRO A 261 -29.99 -18.83 2.39
C PRO A 261 -30.35 -19.27 0.97
N SER A 262 -31.14 -18.46 0.28
CA SER A 262 -31.50 -18.67 -1.13
C SER A 262 -31.22 -17.41 -1.94
N ASN A 263 -30.84 -17.62 -3.21
CA ASN A 263 -30.57 -16.58 -4.19
C ASN A 263 -31.88 -15.89 -4.59
N THR A 264 -32.39 -15.03 -3.73
CA THR A 264 -33.58 -14.22 -4.00
C THR A 264 -33.19 -12.75 -4.07
N ASN A 265 -33.64 -12.07 -5.12
CA ASN A 265 -33.46 -10.63 -5.34
C ASN A 265 -32.02 -10.14 -5.59
N TYR A 266 -31.01 -10.99 -5.83
CA TYR A 266 -29.67 -10.51 -6.19
C TYR A 266 -29.65 -9.66 -7.46
N ARG A 267 -30.48 -9.99 -8.46
CA ARG A 267 -30.66 -9.13 -9.64
C ARG A 267 -31.16 -7.73 -9.26
N THR A 268 -32.09 -7.64 -8.31
CA THR A 268 -32.64 -6.37 -7.82
C THR A 268 -31.61 -5.62 -6.98
N PHE A 269 -30.84 -6.33 -6.15
CA PHE A 269 -29.75 -5.75 -5.36
C PHE A 269 -28.65 -5.19 -6.27
N PHE A 270 -28.18 -5.99 -7.23
CA PHE A 270 -27.18 -5.57 -8.21
C PHE A 270 -27.66 -4.38 -9.04
N ARG A 271 -28.93 -4.40 -9.50
CA ARG A 271 -29.56 -3.26 -10.20
C ARG A 271 -29.63 -1.98 -9.36
N ARG A 272 -29.65 -2.07 -8.03
CA ARG A 272 -29.68 -0.92 -7.12
C ARG A 272 -28.33 -0.64 -6.46
N SER A 273 -27.29 -1.35 -6.86
CA SER A 273 -25.96 -1.15 -6.30
C SER A 273 -25.44 0.21 -6.72
N THR A 274 -24.65 0.85 -5.86
CA THR A 274 -23.94 2.08 -6.20
C THR A 274 -22.78 1.81 -7.15
N ILE A 275 -22.28 0.57 -7.18
CA ILE A 275 -21.19 0.14 -8.06
C ILE A 275 -21.67 0.15 -9.51
N ALA A 276 -20.98 0.92 -10.35
CA ALA A 276 -21.20 0.96 -11.79
C ALA A 276 -20.62 -0.33 -12.42
N ALA A 277 -21.42 -1.39 -12.41
CA ALA A 277 -21.03 -2.70 -12.93
C ALA A 277 -22.09 -3.31 -13.86
N GLN A 278 -21.62 -4.12 -14.81
CA GLN A 278 -22.46 -4.94 -15.68
C GLN A 278 -21.87 -6.34 -15.87
N ILE A 279 -22.75 -7.32 -16.01
CA ILE A 279 -22.43 -8.71 -16.32
C ILE A 279 -22.98 -9.00 -17.70
N THR A 280 -22.12 -9.53 -18.56
CA THR A 280 -22.43 -9.88 -19.96
C THR A 280 -22.33 -11.37 -20.19
N ASP A 281 -22.91 -11.85 -21.29
CA ASP A 281 -22.67 -13.20 -21.79
C ASP A 281 -21.33 -13.27 -22.56
N THR A 282 -21.06 -14.41 -23.20
CA THR A 282 -19.84 -14.61 -24.02
C THR A 282 -19.80 -13.74 -25.27
N SER A 283 -20.93 -13.17 -25.68
CA SER A 283 -21.08 -12.29 -26.84
C SER A 283 -21.15 -10.81 -26.44
N TYR A 284 -20.76 -10.47 -25.21
CA TYR A 284 -20.80 -9.12 -24.64
C TYR A 284 -22.20 -8.50 -24.51
N HIS A 285 -23.26 -9.30 -24.60
CA HIS A 285 -24.62 -8.80 -24.39
C HIS A 285 -24.92 -8.67 -22.88
N PRO A 286 -25.40 -7.50 -22.41
CA PRO A 286 -25.63 -7.25 -20.99
C PRO A 286 -26.78 -8.09 -20.44
N CYS A 287 -26.46 -9.00 -19.53
CA CYS A 287 -27.40 -9.86 -18.81
C CYS A 287 -27.95 -9.20 -17.54
N VAL A 288 -27.08 -8.48 -16.81
CA VAL A 288 -27.42 -7.75 -15.58
C VAL A 288 -26.61 -6.46 -15.55
N VAL A 289 -27.29 -5.33 -15.36
CA VAL A 289 -26.68 -4.00 -15.35
C VAL A 289 -27.09 -3.28 -14.07
N SER A 290 -26.13 -2.64 -13.40
CA SER A 290 -26.38 -1.74 -12.27
C SER A 290 -27.05 -0.45 -12.74
N SER A 291 -27.85 0.22 -11.90
CA SER A 291 -28.45 1.51 -12.25
C SER A 291 -27.42 2.61 -12.50
N THR A 292 -26.21 2.49 -11.94
CA THR A 292 -25.12 3.46 -12.09
C THR A 292 -24.16 3.13 -13.23
N ALA A 293 -24.30 1.98 -13.90
CA ALA A 293 -23.44 1.61 -15.02
C ALA A 293 -23.80 2.41 -16.28
N SER A 294 -22.79 2.98 -16.93
CA SER A 294 -22.94 3.62 -18.24
C SER A 294 -23.02 2.58 -19.36
N VAL A 295 -23.56 2.99 -20.51
CA VAL A 295 -23.65 2.14 -21.70
C VAL A 295 -22.26 1.98 -22.29
N LEU A 296 -21.79 0.74 -22.41
CA LEU A 296 -20.49 0.38 -22.96
C LEU A 296 -20.63 -0.21 -24.36
N SER A 297 -19.71 0.12 -25.27
CA SER A 297 -19.61 -0.53 -26.58
C SER A 297 -18.84 -1.85 -26.47
N GLU A 298 -19.08 -2.77 -27.42
CA GLU A 298 -18.41 -4.08 -27.45
C GLU A 298 -16.89 -3.94 -27.57
N ASP A 299 -16.39 -3.00 -28.38
CA ASP A 299 -14.95 -2.77 -28.56
C ASP A 299 -14.27 -2.33 -27.27
N VAL A 300 -14.94 -1.49 -26.48
CA VAL A 300 -14.44 -1.04 -25.16
C VAL A 300 -14.43 -2.21 -24.19
N MET A 301 -15.47 -3.04 -24.18
CA MET A 301 -15.54 -4.24 -23.36
C MET A 301 -14.44 -5.26 -23.70
N ARG A 302 -14.17 -5.50 -24.98
CA ARG A 302 -13.08 -6.39 -25.42
C ARG A 302 -11.72 -5.89 -24.93
N ARG A 303 -11.45 -4.59 -25.05
CA ARG A 303 -10.20 -4.01 -24.55
C ARG A 303 -10.08 -4.14 -23.03
N ALA A 304 -11.17 -3.90 -22.30
CA ALA A 304 -11.21 -4.01 -20.84
C ALA A 304 -10.92 -5.43 -20.31
N CYS A 305 -11.12 -6.48 -21.11
CA CYS A 305 -10.73 -7.85 -20.75
C CYS A 305 -9.21 -8.05 -20.72
N THR A 306 -8.45 -7.25 -21.47
CA THR A 306 -6.98 -7.35 -21.53
C THR A 306 -6.30 -6.40 -20.55
N ALA A 307 -6.77 -5.17 -20.44
CA ALA A 307 -6.21 -4.15 -19.57
C ALA A 307 -7.28 -3.12 -19.19
N PRO A 308 -7.13 -2.39 -18.07
CA PRO A 308 -8.04 -1.31 -17.70
C PRO A 308 -8.12 -0.25 -18.82
N VAL A 309 -9.33 0.20 -19.14
CA VAL A 309 -9.59 1.20 -20.18
C VAL A 309 -10.02 2.51 -19.53
N ASP A 310 -9.28 3.59 -19.80
CA ASP A 310 -9.64 4.92 -19.33
C ASP A 310 -10.82 5.49 -20.15
N LEU A 311 -11.87 5.94 -19.45
CA LEU A 311 -13.06 6.58 -19.99
C LEU A 311 -13.10 8.08 -19.63
N GLY A 312 -12.00 8.65 -19.13
CA GLY A 312 -11.86 10.03 -18.68
C GLY A 312 -12.05 10.16 -17.18
N ASP A 313 -13.30 10.24 -16.72
CA ASP A 313 -13.63 10.34 -15.29
C ASP A 313 -13.51 9.00 -14.55
N THR A 314 -13.63 7.89 -15.29
CA THR A 314 -13.69 6.54 -14.73
C THR A 314 -12.79 5.59 -15.48
N VAL A 315 -12.28 4.56 -14.81
CA VAL A 315 -11.52 3.47 -15.41
C VAL A 315 -12.39 2.23 -15.45
N LEU A 316 -12.54 1.66 -16.64
CA LEU A 316 -13.27 0.41 -16.86
C LEU A 316 -12.33 -0.79 -16.71
N ASN A 317 -12.70 -1.70 -15.83
CA ASN A 317 -12.05 -2.98 -15.65
C ASN A 317 -12.95 -4.11 -16.16
N GLY A 318 -12.33 -5.16 -16.70
CA GLY A 318 -13.01 -6.35 -17.18
C GLY A 318 -12.39 -7.63 -16.61
N LYS A 319 -13.23 -8.62 -16.28
CA LYS A 319 -12.79 -9.95 -15.85
C LYS A 319 -13.69 -11.05 -16.38
N GLU A 320 -13.08 -12.15 -16.81
CA GLU A 320 -13.81 -13.34 -17.25
C GLU A 320 -14.48 -14.08 -16.08
N ILE A 321 -15.71 -14.52 -16.29
CA ILE A 321 -16.47 -15.35 -15.36
C ILE A 321 -17.06 -16.55 -16.10
N ARG A 322 -17.52 -17.55 -15.35
CA ARG A 322 -18.17 -18.72 -15.96
C ARG A 322 -19.47 -18.31 -16.65
N GLY A 323 -19.45 -18.28 -17.99
CA GLY A 323 -20.60 -17.94 -18.83
C GLY A 323 -20.61 -16.50 -19.38
N GLY A 324 -19.48 -15.77 -19.30
CA GLY A 324 -19.35 -14.43 -19.89
C GLY A 324 -18.32 -13.57 -19.17
N TYR A 325 -18.59 -12.28 -19.04
CA TYR A 325 -17.66 -11.31 -18.44
C TYR A 325 -18.34 -10.40 -17.43
N VAL A 326 -17.58 -9.93 -16.43
CA VAL A 326 -17.98 -8.85 -15.54
C VAL A 326 -17.15 -7.61 -15.82
N PHE A 327 -17.82 -6.48 -15.89
CA PHE A 327 -17.24 -5.17 -16.13
C PHE A 327 -17.64 -4.23 -15.00
N TRP A 328 -16.70 -3.44 -14.48
CA TRP A 328 -16.97 -2.43 -13.46
C TRP A 328 -16.14 -1.18 -13.68
N GLN A 329 -16.69 -0.03 -13.30
CA GLN A 329 -16.06 1.27 -13.46
C GLN A 329 -15.66 1.82 -12.09
N ASP A 330 -14.41 2.23 -11.98
CA ASP A 330 -13.86 2.89 -10.80
C ASP A 330 -13.77 4.40 -11.07
N ASP A 331 -14.28 5.23 -10.15
CA ASP A 331 -14.19 6.70 -10.25
C ASP A 331 -12.80 7.15 -9.83
N VAL A 332 -12.05 7.72 -10.78
CA VAL A 332 -10.67 8.16 -10.58
C VAL A 332 -10.52 9.68 -10.50
N ARG A 333 -11.61 10.44 -10.56
CA ARG A 333 -11.58 11.92 -10.60
C ARG A 333 -10.77 12.54 -9.47
N GLN A 334 -10.98 12.08 -8.24
CA GLN A 334 -10.24 12.60 -7.09
C GLN A 334 -8.74 12.30 -7.18
N MET A 335 -8.38 11.12 -7.70
CA MET A 335 -6.99 10.71 -7.87
C MET A 335 -6.31 11.52 -8.97
N THR A 336 -7.01 11.80 -10.08
CA THR A 336 -6.52 12.66 -11.17
C THR A 336 -6.28 14.09 -10.68
N ILE A 337 -7.23 14.68 -9.94
CA ILE A 337 -7.09 16.03 -9.35
C ILE A 337 -5.89 16.10 -8.39
N LEU A 338 -5.73 15.10 -7.53
CA LEU A 338 -4.59 15.03 -6.60
C LEU A 338 -3.25 14.92 -7.34
N THR A 339 -3.19 14.09 -8.38
CA THR A 339 -1.99 13.92 -9.20
C THR A 339 -1.61 15.23 -9.89
N GLN A 340 -2.58 15.98 -10.40
CA GLN A 340 -2.35 17.29 -11.00
C GLN A 340 -1.80 18.29 -9.97
N ARG A 341 -2.42 18.40 -8.79
CA ARG A 341 -1.93 19.29 -7.70
C ARG A 341 -0.51 18.95 -7.26
N LEU A 342 -0.16 17.66 -7.22
CA LEU A 342 1.19 17.22 -6.91
C LEU A 342 2.20 17.69 -7.96
N ARG A 343 1.86 17.58 -9.26
CA ARG A 343 2.72 18.10 -10.34
C ARG A 343 2.92 19.61 -10.24
N GLU A 344 1.84 20.37 -10.07
CA GLU A 344 1.90 21.83 -9.89
C GLU A 344 2.77 22.22 -8.68
N THR A 345 2.65 21.47 -7.57
CA THR A 345 3.47 21.71 -6.37
C THR A 345 4.94 21.38 -6.62
N GLN A 346 5.23 20.29 -7.34
CA GLN A 346 6.59 19.87 -7.68
C GLN A 346 7.28 20.89 -8.59
N GLU A 347 6.58 21.40 -9.61
CA GLU A 347 7.08 22.46 -10.49
C GLU A 347 7.40 23.73 -9.70
N ARG A 348 6.46 24.19 -8.86
CA ARG A 348 6.67 25.38 -8.02
C ARG A 348 7.84 25.23 -7.03
N LEU A 349 8.06 24.03 -6.50
CA LEU A 349 9.21 23.75 -5.63
C LEU A 349 10.52 23.72 -6.42
N GLY A 350 10.51 23.21 -7.65
CA GLY A 350 11.65 23.25 -8.57
C GLY A 350 12.09 24.69 -8.84
N GLU A 351 11.17 25.55 -9.28
CA GLU A 351 11.43 26.97 -9.55
C GLU A 351 12.01 27.70 -8.33
N LYS A 352 11.47 27.45 -7.13
CA LYS A 352 11.99 28.05 -5.89
C LYS A 352 13.40 27.59 -5.55
N ASN A 353 13.73 26.33 -5.83
CA ASN A 353 15.07 25.80 -5.56
C ASN A 353 16.10 26.42 -6.52
N ASP A 354 15.73 26.56 -7.80
CA ASP A 354 16.60 27.21 -8.79
C ASP A 354 16.83 28.69 -8.45
N LEU A 355 15.78 29.41 -8.03
CA LEU A 355 15.90 30.79 -7.57
C LEU A 355 16.78 30.91 -6.31
N LEU A 356 16.59 30.02 -5.33
CA LEU A 356 17.41 30.02 -4.11
C LEU A 356 18.88 29.73 -4.41
N ARG A 357 19.19 28.85 -5.37
CA ARG A 357 20.56 28.62 -5.83
C ARG A 357 21.17 29.86 -6.45
N ALA A 358 20.42 30.56 -7.31
CA ALA A 358 20.89 31.80 -7.92
C ALA A 358 21.12 32.91 -6.86
N GLU A 359 20.23 33.04 -5.87
CA GLU A 359 20.40 33.98 -4.75
C GLU A 359 21.65 33.65 -3.92
N LEU A 360 21.90 32.37 -3.65
CA LEU A 360 23.09 31.93 -2.91
C LEU A 360 24.38 32.23 -3.68
N GLU A 361 24.41 31.94 -4.99
CA GLU A 361 25.56 32.25 -5.85
C GLU A 361 25.84 33.75 -5.92
N LEU A 362 24.80 34.58 -6.04
CA LEU A 362 24.93 36.04 -6.01
C LEU A 362 25.44 36.53 -4.66
N ALA A 363 24.91 36.00 -3.55
CA ALA A 363 25.38 36.36 -2.22
C ALA A 363 26.86 36.01 -2.00
N GLU A 364 27.31 34.85 -2.50
CA GLU A 364 28.72 34.46 -2.46
C GLU A 364 29.60 35.41 -3.29
N GLN A 365 29.13 35.82 -4.48
CA GLN A 365 29.85 36.79 -5.32
C GLN A 365 29.95 38.16 -4.65
N CYS A 366 28.85 38.68 -4.09
CA CYS A 366 28.86 39.94 -3.35
C CYS A 366 29.82 39.88 -2.16
N ALA A 367 29.76 38.83 -1.35
CA ALA A 367 30.66 38.68 -0.20
C ALA A 367 32.14 38.62 -0.62
N ARG A 368 32.45 37.97 -1.75
CA ARG A 368 33.81 37.95 -2.32
C ARG A 368 34.26 39.33 -2.82
N MET A 369 33.36 40.12 -3.40
CA MET A 369 33.65 41.49 -3.82
C MET A 369 33.87 42.41 -2.63
N ASP A 370 32.98 42.36 -1.64
CA ASP A 370 33.07 43.17 -0.42
C ASP A 370 34.39 42.95 0.33
N GLU A 371 34.84 41.68 0.44
CA GLU A 371 36.12 41.38 1.09
C GLU A 371 37.32 41.87 0.25
N LYS A 372 37.25 41.79 -1.08
CA LYS A 372 38.30 42.36 -1.95
C LYS A 372 38.38 43.87 -1.80
N ASP A 373 37.24 44.56 -1.83
CA ASP A 373 37.18 46.01 -1.71
C ASP A 373 37.72 46.45 -0.34
N ARG A 374 37.34 45.76 0.74
CA ARG A 374 37.89 45.98 2.08
C ARG A 374 39.42 45.86 2.11
N LEU A 375 39.98 44.82 1.47
CA LEU A 375 41.44 44.62 1.44
C LEU A 375 42.16 45.70 0.63
N TYR A 376 41.60 46.08 -0.54
CA TYR A 376 42.17 47.14 -1.36
C TYR A 376 42.12 48.51 -0.68
N ASP A 377 40.99 48.85 -0.05
CA ASP A 377 40.83 50.10 0.70
C ASP A 377 41.84 50.18 1.86
N ARG A 378 42.05 49.05 2.55
CA ARG A 378 43.05 48.95 3.63
C ARG A 378 44.46 49.22 3.09
N ILE A 379 44.87 48.54 2.01
CA ILE A 379 46.18 48.75 1.37
C ILE A 379 46.34 50.22 0.95
N ALA A 380 45.35 50.78 0.25
CA ALA A 380 45.39 52.15 -0.25
C ALA A 380 45.55 53.17 0.89
N SER A 381 44.87 52.96 2.02
CA SER A 381 44.99 53.83 3.20
C SER A 381 46.38 53.79 3.85
N GLU A 382 47.02 52.62 3.90
CA GLU A 382 48.33 52.42 4.54
C GLU A 382 49.49 52.96 3.69
N VAL A 383 49.38 52.89 2.35
CA VAL A 383 50.41 53.40 1.42
C VAL A 383 50.16 54.82 0.92
N ALA A 384 49.07 55.46 1.35
CA ALA A 384 48.71 56.82 0.91
C ALA A 384 49.85 57.84 1.03
N PRO A 385 50.64 57.89 2.13
CA PRO A 385 51.75 58.85 2.25
C PRO A 385 52.80 58.70 1.14
N GLN A 386 53.09 57.46 0.72
CA GLN A 386 54.06 57.16 -0.33
C GLN A 386 53.51 57.48 -1.72
N LEU A 387 52.21 57.26 -1.94
CA LEU A 387 51.55 57.69 -3.18
C LEU A 387 51.57 59.22 -3.34
N ASP A 388 51.32 59.96 -2.25
CA ASP A 388 51.40 61.43 -2.24
C ASP A 388 52.84 61.91 -2.52
N LYS A 389 53.86 61.23 -1.97
CA LYS A 389 55.28 61.51 -2.26
C LYS A 389 55.63 61.24 -3.72
N MET A 390 55.14 60.14 -4.31
CA MET A 390 55.33 59.85 -5.74
C MET A 390 54.71 60.94 -6.62
N ASP A 391 53.52 61.43 -6.29
CA ASP A 391 52.87 62.54 -7.03
C ASP A 391 53.67 63.85 -6.90
N ALA A 392 54.22 64.14 -5.71
CA ALA A 392 55.10 65.30 -5.50
C ALA A 392 56.41 65.19 -6.31
N LEU A 393 57.02 64.00 -6.36
CA LEU A 393 58.22 63.72 -7.15
C LEU A 393 57.94 63.83 -8.65
N LEU A 394 56.82 63.32 -9.14
CA LEU A 394 56.41 63.47 -10.55
C LEU A 394 56.27 64.95 -10.92
N LYS A 395 55.64 65.77 -10.06
CA LYS A 395 55.54 67.22 -10.24
C LYS A 395 56.90 67.94 -10.19
N ARG A 396 57.89 67.41 -9.47
CA ARG A 396 59.28 67.91 -9.47
C ARG A 396 59.97 67.57 -10.80
N ALA A 397 59.79 66.35 -11.31
CA ALA A 397 60.34 65.92 -12.61
C ALA A 397 59.87 66.81 -13.77
N GLU A 398 58.62 67.25 -13.74
CA GLU A 398 58.06 68.18 -14.73
C GLU A 398 58.72 69.57 -14.71
N LYS A 399 59.19 70.03 -13.55
CA LYS A 399 59.79 71.36 -13.36
C LYS A 399 61.30 71.40 -13.59
N GLU A 400 62.00 70.30 -13.32
CA GLU A 400 63.46 70.20 -13.41
C GLU A 400 63.90 69.04 -14.31
N PRO A 401 63.95 69.24 -15.65
CA PRO A 401 64.30 68.18 -16.60
C PRO A 401 65.73 67.63 -16.41
N SER A 402 66.62 68.39 -15.77
CA SER A 402 67.99 67.98 -15.47
C SER A 402 68.11 66.95 -14.35
N ALA A 403 67.12 66.86 -13.45
CA ALA A 403 67.10 65.91 -12.33
C ALA A 403 66.23 64.67 -12.61
N LEU A 404 65.76 64.51 -13.86
CA LEU A 404 64.76 63.51 -14.25
C LEU A 404 65.18 62.07 -13.91
N PHE A 405 66.46 61.72 -14.11
CA PHE A 405 66.97 60.38 -13.78
C PHE A 405 66.99 60.09 -12.27
N GLU A 406 67.40 61.07 -11.45
CA GLU A 406 67.41 60.96 -9.99
C GLU A 406 65.97 60.85 -9.44
N VAL A 407 65.04 61.65 -9.99
CA VAL A 407 63.63 61.61 -9.62
C VAL A 407 62.95 60.30 -10.02
N PHE A 408 63.25 59.73 -11.20
CA PHE A 408 62.73 58.42 -11.60
C PHE A 408 63.28 57.29 -10.74
N THR A 409 64.54 57.37 -10.31
CA THR A 409 65.12 56.42 -9.35
C THR A 409 64.36 56.47 -8.03
N ALA A 410 64.09 57.68 -7.53
CA ALA A 410 63.32 57.87 -6.31
C ALA A 410 61.89 57.29 -6.40
N ILE A 411 61.21 57.55 -7.52
CA ILE A 411 59.88 56.99 -7.79
C ILE A 411 59.93 55.45 -7.86
N ALA A 412 60.97 54.86 -8.46
CA ALA A 412 61.10 53.41 -8.56
C ALA A 412 61.29 52.74 -7.20
N VAL A 413 62.09 53.34 -6.30
CA VAL A 413 62.29 52.88 -4.92
C VAL A 413 60.97 52.92 -4.14
N ILE A 414 60.26 54.05 -4.18
CA ILE A 414 58.97 54.19 -3.49
C ILE A 414 57.91 53.24 -4.10
N SER A 415 57.93 53.02 -5.41
CA SER A 415 57.04 52.06 -6.08
C SER A 415 57.28 50.62 -5.61
N ALA A 416 58.54 50.24 -5.40
CA ALA A 416 58.89 48.94 -4.84
C ALA A 416 58.41 48.81 -3.40
N TYR A 417 58.52 49.87 -2.59
CA TYR A 417 57.92 49.90 -1.26
C TYR A 417 56.41 49.73 -1.30
N VAL A 418 55.67 50.52 -2.09
CA VAL A 418 54.19 50.41 -2.21
C VAL A 418 53.79 48.98 -2.58
N LYS A 419 54.46 48.38 -3.57
CA LYS A 419 54.22 47.01 -4.01
C LYS A 419 54.50 45.99 -2.89
N ARG A 420 55.65 46.10 -2.23
CA ARG A 420 56.07 45.13 -1.21
C ARG A 420 55.31 45.28 0.09
N ARG A 421 55.00 46.51 0.50
CA ARG A 421 54.17 46.81 1.65
C ARG A 421 52.75 46.30 1.47
N GLY A 422 52.17 46.47 0.27
CA GLY A 422 50.88 45.88 -0.09
C GLY A 422 50.91 44.34 -0.04
N ASN A 423 51.95 43.71 -0.57
CA ASN A 423 52.12 42.25 -0.49
C ASN A 423 52.24 41.75 0.96
N LEU A 424 53.04 42.41 1.80
CA LEU A 424 53.18 42.07 3.22
C LEU A 424 51.87 42.21 3.98
N LEU A 425 51.06 43.23 3.66
CA LEU A 425 49.74 43.41 4.24
C LEU A 425 48.77 42.30 3.80
N LEU A 426 48.79 41.90 2.52
CA LEU A 426 48.00 40.75 2.05
C LEU A 426 48.40 39.46 2.76
N LEU A 427 49.70 39.21 2.93
CA LEU A 427 50.20 38.04 3.67
C LEU A 427 49.76 38.05 5.14
N SER A 428 49.61 39.23 5.75
CA SER A 428 49.13 39.37 7.14
C SER A 428 47.67 38.94 7.32
N GLU A 429 46.84 38.93 6.27
CA GLU A 429 45.45 38.45 6.34
C GLU A 429 45.37 36.91 6.33
N TYR A 430 46.41 36.23 5.84
CA TYR A 430 46.45 34.77 5.78
C TYR A 430 47.07 34.12 7.03
N GLY A 431 47.79 34.87 7.86
CA GLY A 431 48.39 34.34 9.08
C GLY A 431 49.17 35.37 9.88
N GLU A 432 49.34 35.10 11.18
CA GLU A 432 50.07 35.99 12.09
C GLU A 432 51.58 36.03 11.81
N HIS A 433 52.13 35.01 11.15
CA HIS A 433 53.56 34.90 10.86
C HIS A 433 53.79 34.89 9.34
N ILE A 434 54.79 35.65 8.90
CA ILE A 434 55.25 35.76 7.52
C ILE A 434 56.66 35.18 7.43
N LYS A 435 56.98 34.52 6.33
CA LYS A 435 58.34 34.00 6.08
C LYS A 435 59.36 35.14 6.12
N ALA A 436 60.43 34.97 6.89
CA ALA A 436 61.47 35.99 7.06
C ALA A 436 62.13 36.41 5.73
N MET A 437 62.12 35.52 4.73
CA MET A 437 62.60 35.80 3.38
C MET A 437 61.81 36.91 2.66
N GLU A 438 60.54 37.16 2.99
CA GLU A 438 59.76 38.24 2.38
C GLU A 438 60.34 39.63 2.70
N LEU A 439 60.89 39.81 3.91
CA LEU A 439 61.62 41.02 4.28
C LEU A 439 62.88 41.19 3.43
N SER A 440 63.62 40.09 3.23
CA SER A 440 64.81 40.09 2.38
C SER A 440 64.48 40.46 0.93
N TYR A 441 63.38 39.92 0.38
CA TYR A 441 62.92 40.25 -0.96
C TYR A 441 62.49 41.72 -1.09
N GLY A 442 61.82 42.28 -0.06
CA GLY A 442 61.45 43.69 -0.05
C GLY A 442 62.66 44.62 -0.09
N ILE A 443 63.62 44.40 0.81
CA ILE A 443 64.85 45.20 0.87
C ILE A 443 65.67 45.04 -0.41
N ARG A 444 65.80 43.82 -0.93
CA ARG A 444 66.52 43.58 -2.18
C ARG A 444 65.91 44.33 -3.36
N GLU A 445 64.58 44.34 -3.51
CA GLU A 445 63.92 45.03 -4.62
C GLU A 445 64.13 46.56 -4.55
N SER A 446 64.06 47.15 -3.35
CA SER A 446 64.40 48.56 -3.14
C SER A 446 65.88 48.86 -3.49
N LEU A 447 66.81 48.01 -3.03
CA LEU A 447 68.24 48.12 -3.32
C LEU A 447 68.58 47.95 -4.81
N ASP A 448 67.87 47.07 -5.53
CA ASP A 448 68.04 46.89 -6.98
C ASP A 448 67.65 48.17 -7.75
N HIS A 449 66.63 48.91 -7.30
CA HIS A 449 66.27 50.21 -7.87
C HIS A 449 67.29 51.30 -7.54
N LEU A 450 67.84 51.34 -6.32
CA LEU A 450 68.93 52.25 -5.96
C LEU A 450 70.19 52.00 -6.80
N LYS A 451 70.53 50.73 -7.03
CA LYS A 451 71.65 50.32 -7.87
C LYS A 451 71.46 50.77 -9.33
N ALA A 452 70.24 50.67 -9.85
CA ALA A 452 69.91 51.18 -11.18
C ALA A 452 70.06 52.71 -11.27
N GLY A 453 69.86 53.43 -10.17
CA GLY A 453 70.08 54.88 -10.03
C GLY A 453 71.54 55.32 -9.87
N GLY A 454 72.50 54.40 -9.88
CA GLY A 454 73.93 54.71 -9.80
C GLY A 454 74.52 54.71 -8.38
N VAL A 455 73.77 54.23 -7.37
CA VAL A 455 74.28 54.02 -6.01
C VAL A 455 75.09 52.71 -5.94
N PHE A 456 76.23 52.72 -5.25
CA PHE A 456 76.98 51.49 -4.98
C PHE A 456 76.30 50.68 -3.89
N VAL A 457 75.77 49.50 -4.25
CA VAL A 457 74.99 48.66 -3.34
C VAL A 457 75.71 47.36 -3.04
N SER A 458 75.78 46.98 -1.75
CA SER A 458 76.12 45.63 -1.29
C SER A 458 75.03 45.12 -0.35
N TYR A 459 74.54 43.91 -0.59
CA TYR A 459 73.49 43.30 0.21
C TYR A 459 73.86 41.87 0.60
N ASP A 460 73.82 41.58 1.89
CA ASP A 460 74.01 40.25 2.44
C ASP A 460 72.85 39.91 3.38
N SER A 461 72.32 38.69 3.25
CA SER A 461 71.08 38.29 3.91
C SER A 461 71.13 36.85 4.40
N ALA A 462 70.88 36.65 5.69
CA ALA A 462 70.69 35.35 6.33
C ALA A 462 69.32 35.32 7.03
N CYS A 463 68.25 35.14 6.25
CA CYS A 463 66.88 35.14 6.75
C CYS A 463 66.28 33.73 6.70
N GLU A 464 66.11 33.10 7.85
CA GLU A 464 65.50 31.77 7.99
C GLU A 464 64.31 31.81 8.96
N GLY A 465 63.32 30.96 8.71
CA GLY A 465 62.12 30.85 9.55
C GLY A 465 61.02 31.87 9.23
N GLU A 466 60.17 32.12 10.23
CA GLU A 466 59.01 33.01 10.15
C GLU A 466 59.12 34.10 11.23
N LEU A 467 58.53 35.27 10.95
CA LEU A 467 58.50 36.44 11.82
C LEU A 467 57.05 36.91 11.95
N LEU A 468 56.66 37.51 13.07
CA LEU A 468 55.34 38.15 13.16
C LEU A 468 55.19 39.21 12.06
N TRP A 469 54.01 39.26 11.44
CA TRP A 469 53.72 40.18 10.33
C TRP A 469 53.99 41.64 10.72
N ALA A 470 53.62 42.03 11.94
CA ALA A 470 53.81 43.38 12.46
C ALA A 470 55.31 43.76 12.57
N HIS A 471 56.18 42.82 12.93
CA HIS A 471 57.63 43.06 13.02
C HIS A 471 58.25 43.16 11.64
N THR A 472 57.84 42.30 10.71
CA THR A 472 58.30 42.32 9.31
C THR A 472 57.99 43.68 8.67
N ILE A 473 56.75 44.14 8.84
CA ILE A 473 56.30 45.44 8.38
C ILE A 473 57.11 46.57 9.03
N ALA A 474 57.26 46.57 10.36
CA ALA A 474 57.93 47.67 11.03
C ALA A 474 59.42 47.79 10.68
N VAL A 475 60.11 46.68 10.48
CA VAL A 475 61.51 46.69 10.03
C VAL A 475 61.61 47.21 8.60
N TYR A 476 60.65 46.85 7.73
CA TYR A 476 60.61 47.34 6.35
C TYR A 476 60.24 48.84 6.28
N ASP A 477 59.27 49.29 7.08
CA ASP A 477 58.86 50.69 7.19
C ASP A 477 60.01 51.57 7.72
N PHE A 478 60.79 51.05 8.68
CA PHE A 478 61.99 51.73 9.17
C PHE A 478 63.06 51.83 8.09
N TYR A 479 63.35 50.72 7.39
CA TYR A 479 64.29 50.73 6.26
C TYR A 479 63.87 51.76 5.22
N GLU A 480 62.59 51.78 4.82
CA GLU A 480 62.09 52.72 3.82
C GLU A 480 62.21 54.17 4.30
N ALA A 481 61.85 54.46 5.56
CA ALA A 481 61.98 55.82 6.10
C ALA A 481 63.43 56.34 6.07
N VAL A 482 64.41 55.47 6.31
CA VAL A 482 65.84 55.81 6.20
C VAL A 482 66.23 56.09 4.76
N ILE A 483 65.80 55.23 3.82
CA ILE A 483 66.11 55.40 2.39
C ILE A 483 65.44 56.64 1.82
N GLU A 484 64.16 56.86 2.09
CA GLU A 484 63.40 58.03 1.61
C GLU A 484 64.02 59.35 2.09
N GLY A 485 64.47 59.41 3.35
CA GLY A 485 65.06 60.64 3.90
C GLY A 485 66.45 60.96 3.36
N LEU A 486 67.19 59.96 2.88
CA LEU A 486 68.56 60.11 2.38
C LEU A 486 68.67 59.98 0.86
N LEU A 487 67.55 59.75 0.16
CA LEU A 487 67.50 59.36 -1.24
C LEU A 487 68.31 60.26 -2.19
N ASP A 488 68.27 61.58 -1.96
CA ASP A 488 68.98 62.58 -2.77
C ASP A 488 70.50 62.67 -2.43
N GLN A 489 70.94 62.03 -1.35
CA GLN A 489 72.29 62.13 -0.81
C GLN A 489 73.09 60.82 -0.84
N ILE A 490 72.42 59.67 -0.98
CA ILE A 490 73.08 58.35 -0.95
C ILE A 490 74.05 58.19 -2.14
N THR A 491 75.28 57.79 -1.85
CA THR A 491 76.30 57.41 -2.85
C THR A 491 76.64 55.93 -2.80
N ALA A 492 76.63 55.34 -1.61
CA ALA A 492 76.84 53.93 -1.39
C ALA A 492 75.98 53.44 -0.21
N ILE A 493 75.53 52.19 -0.28
CA ILE A 493 74.81 51.52 0.80
C ILE A 493 75.22 50.06 0.93
N ILE A 494 75.53 49.64 2.16
CA ILE A 494 75.76 48.25 2.53
C ILE A 494 74.70 47.85 3.54
N VAL A 495 73.95 46.80 3.23
CA VAL A 495 72.91 46.26 4.10
C VAL A 495 73.24 44.83 4.48
N HIS A 496 73.36 44.57 5.78
CA HIS A 496 73.41 43.21 6.32
C HIS A 496 72.12 42.93 7.09
N LEU A 497 71.36 41.93 6.64
CA LEU A 497 70.13 41.51 7.28
C LEU A 497 70.26 40.07 7.78
N SER A 498 70.04 39.84 9.07
CA SER A 498 69.98 38.49 9.63
C SER A 498 68.70 38.33 10.43
N CYS A 499 67.92 37.31 10.06
CA CYS A 499 66.70 36.91 10.74
C CYS A 499 66.84 35.45 11.14
N GLN A 500 67.07 35.18 12.43
CA GLN A 500 67.22 33.83 12.96
C GLN A 500 66.52 33.72 14.31
N ASN A 501 65.77 32.64 14.54
CA ASN A 501 65.11 32.35 15.83
C ASN A 501 64.29 33.52 16.41
N GLY A 502 63.54 34.24 15.58
CA GLY A 502 62.74 35.40 16.04
C GLY A 502 63.56 36.65 16.37
N VAL A 503 64.87 36.65 16.10
CA VAL A 503 65.74 37.83 16.26
C VAL A 503 65.99 38.43 14.88
N VAL A 504 65.64 39.71 14.71
CA VAL A 504 65.96 40.49 13.51
C VAL A 504 67.10 41.44 13.84
N SER A 505 68.19 41.32 13.10
CA SER A 505 69.30 42.26 13.15
C SER A 505 69.54 42.83 11.75
N MET A 506 69.46 44.15 11.65
CA MET A 506 69.71 44.87 10.40
C MET A 506 70.80 45.91 10.63
N ARG A 507 71.86 45.85 9.84
CA ARG A 507 72.93 46.84 9.81
C ARG A 507 72.87 47.57 8.48
N LEU A 508 72.73 48.89 8.54
CA LEU A 508 72.78 49.78 7.38
C LEU A 508 74.05 50.62 7.48
N GLN A 509 74.88 50.63 6.45
CA GLN A 509 76.01 51.54 6.30
C GLN A 509 75.77 52.35 5.04
N ILE A 510 75.64 53.66 5.18
CA ILE A 510 75.22 54.56 4.10
C ILE A 510 76.28 55.65 3.97
N GLY A 511 76.88 55.77 2.79
CA GLY A 511 77.77 56.89 2.46
C GLY A 511 76.99 58.00 1.77
N CYS A 512 77.02 59.21 2.33
CA CYS A 512 76.28 60.37 1.84
C CYS A 512 77.18 61.40 1.16
N ARG A 513 76.63 62.22 0.25
CA ARG A 513 77.35 63.32 -0.41
C ARG A 513 77.69 64.47 0.55
N CYS A 514 76.90 64.64 1.60
CA CYS A 514 77.00 65.70 2.60
C CYS A 514 76.81 65.10 4.00
N ASP A 515 77.20 65.85 5.03
CA ASP A 515 76.93 65.49 6.42
C ASP A 515 75.42 65.32 6.64
N VAL A 516 75.04 64.23 7.33
CA VAL A 516 73.65 63.89 7.57
C VAL A 516 73.05 64.84 8.60
N ASP A 517 71.84 65.34 8.33
CA ASP A 517 71.14 66.25 9.24
C ASP A 517 70.79 65.56 10.57
N ASP A 518 71.30 66.10 11.67
CA ASP A 518 71.02 65.67 13.04
C ASP A 518 69.51 65.70 13.37
N ALA A 519 68.75 66.60 12.73
CA ALA A 519 67.30 66.67 12.92
C ALA A 519 66.57 65.46 12.30
N PHE A 520 67.05 64.99 11.13
CA PHE A 520 66.53 63.79 10.48
C PHE A 520 66.83 62.53 11.32
N LEU A 521 68.06 62.40 11.82
CA LEU A 521 68.46 61.26 12.66
C LEU A 521 67.64 61.16 13.95
N ARG A 522 67.31 62.30 14.58
CA ARG A 522 66.43 62.35 15.76
C ARG A 522 64.96 62.08 15.45
N SER A 523 64.54 62.24 14.20
CA SER A 523 63.17 61.94 13.76
C SER A 523 62.92 60.45 13.54
N LEU A 524 63.99 59.68 13.28
CA LEU A 524 63.92 58.24 13.12
C LEU A 524 63.68 57.57 14.47
N SER A 525 62.57 56.84 14.57
CA SER A 525 62.25 56.04 15.75
C SER A 525 61.89 54.62 15.31
N PHE A 526 62.43 53.64 16.04
CA PHE A 526 62.04 52.25 15.86
C PHE A 526 61.38 51.76 17.16
N PRO A 527 60.05 51.57 17.17
CA PRO A 527 59.30 51.37 18.41
C PRO A 527 59.47 49.97 19.02
N LEU A 528 59.98 48.99 18.27
CA LEU A 528 59.93 47.58 18.66
C LEU A 528 61.24 47.05 19.26
N GLY A 529 62.37 47.75 19.13
CA GLY A 529 63.69 47.23 19.54
C GLY A 529 64.73 48.31 19.79
N SER A 530 66.01 47.93 19.81
CA SER A 530 67.12 48.87 20.00
C SER A 530 67.60 49.41 18.66
N LEU A 531 67.60 50.73 18.53
CA LEU A 531 68.25 51.46 17.43
C LEU A 531 69.51 52.14 17.96
N ARG A 532 70.65 51.89 17.32
CA ARG A 532 71.90 52.64 17.55
C ARG A 532 72.38 53.16 16.22
N TYR A 533 72.84 54.39 16.18
CA TYR A 533 73.47 54.97 15.00
C TYR A 533 74.79 55.64 15.38
N ASP A 534 75.74 55.61 14.46
CA ASP A 534 77.02 56.29 14.53
C ASP A 534 77.24 57.06 13.23
N VAL A 535 77.75 58.29 13.34
CA VAL A 535 78.03 59.18 12.20
C VAL A 535 79.50 59.52 12.25
N GLN A 536 80.22 59.15 11.19
CA GLN A 536 81.63 59.50 11.02
C GLN A 536 81.77 60.27 9.71
N GLU A 537 81.99 61.58 9.81
CA GLU A 537 81.99 62.51 8.68
C GLU A 537 80.67 62.41 7.88
N SER A 538 80.73 61.90 6.65
CA SER A 538 79.60 61.74 5.74
C SER A 538 79.04 60.31 5.67
N ASP A 539 79.58 59.40 6.50
CA ASP A 539 79.14 58.00 6.58
C ASP A 539 78.24 57.76 7.80
N LEU A 540 77.07 57.18 7.56
CA LEU A 540 76.06 56.84 8.56
C LEU A 540 75.98 55.33 8.74
N THR A 541 76.23 54.85 9.95
CA THR A 541 76.02 53.44 10.30
C THR A 541 74.88 53.27 11.30
N MET A 542 73.86 52.50 10.94
CA MET A 542 72.73 52.15 11.82
C MET A 542 72.73 50.66 12.15
N TYR A 543 72.46 50.35 13.41
CA TYR A 543 72.26 49.02 13.95
C TYR A 543 70.86 48.92 14.52
N LEU A 544 70.03 48.10 13.88
CA LEU A 544 68.72 47.72 14.34
C LEU A 544 68.81 46.31 14.92
N THR A 545 68.30 46.10 16.13
CA THR A 545 68.14 44.75 16.69
C THR A 545 66.82 44.62 17.41
N TYR A 546 66.12 43.54 17.11
CA TYR A 546 64.82 43.17 17.65
C TYR A 546 64.83 41.68 18.01
N SER A 547 64.21 41.31 19.13
CA SER A 547 64.03 39.91 19.54
C SER A 547 62.58 39.63 19.93
N GLU A 548 61.97 38.67 19.27
CA GLU A 548 60.59 38.21 19.47
C GLU A 548 60.50 37.40 20.77
N GLY A 549 60.47 38.12 21.89
CA GLY A 549 60.60 37.57 23.25
C GLY A 549 61.50 38.46 24.08
N GLY A 550 61.01 39.65 24.43
CA GLY A 550 61.79 40.63 25.17
C GLY A 550 62.34 40.08 26.49
N VAL A 551 63.63 40.30 26.70
CA VAL A 551 64.14 40.64 28.04
C VAL A 551 64.90 41.95 27.88
N THR A 552 64.25 43.03 28.27
CA THR A 552 64.91 44.04 29.12
C THR A 552 64.31 43.92 30.50
#